data_AF-A0A538KSM9-F1
#
_entry.id   AF-A0A538KSM9-F1
#
_cell.length_a   1.000
_cell.length_b   1.000
_cell.length_c   1.000
_cell.angle_alpha   90.00
_cell.angle_beta   90.00
_cell.angle_gamma   90.00
#
_symmetry.space_group_name_H-M   'P 1'
#
loop_
_entity.id
_entity.type
_entity.pdbx_description
1 polymer ?
#
loop_
_entity_poly.entity_id
_entity_poly.type
_entity_poly.pdbx_seq_one_letter_code
_entity_poly.pdbx_strand_id
1 'polypeptide(L)'
;MRPGVASGQREGYAAALTGLWKRLSWALTELESIAGDPAELFDEDSVLERLPSLQYALHAASELALGLRPPAGAEIAHAELAAALAGARDATAEIAEVLQHGGGIAAEPLLPEWRGALFRVRLARLRVATPKPLPAELAAEPEPPARGDALAATVLALSGATVFAAGATLQLWPVWALGLALFASGLLVYSPRP
;
A
#
# COMPACT_ATOMS: atom_id res chain seq x y z
N MET A 1 -28.68 28.77 -1.63
CA MET A 1 -27.77 27.78 -2.23
C MET A 1 -28.44 26.41 -2.14
N ARG A 2 -28.75 25.76 -3.27
CA ARG A 2 -29.26 24.37 -3.27
C ARG A 2 -28.04 23.43 -3.27
N PRO A 3 -27.97 22.43 -2.38
CA PRO A 3 -26.90 21.43 -2.45
C PRO A 3 -26.93 20.76 -3.83
N GLY A 4 -25.77 20.71 -4.51
CA GLY A 4 -25.65 20.10 -5.82
C GLY A 4 -25.82 18.59 -5.71
N VAL A 5 -26.43 17.94 -6.70
CA VAL A 5 -26.64 16.48 -6.75
C VAL A 5 -25.35 15.69 -6.45
N ALA A 6 -24.19 16.23 -6.85
CA ALA A 6 -22.88 15.67 -6.57
C ALA A 6 -22.48 15.65 -5.08
N SER A 7 -22.86 16.65 -4.28
CA SER A 7 -22.56 16.65 -2.84
C SER A 7 -23.42 15.61 -2.10
N GLY A 8 -24.70 15.51 -2.45
CA GLY A 8 -25.61 14.50 -1.89
C GLY A 8 -25.19 13.06 -2.22
N GLN A 9 -24.68 12.80 -3.42
CA GLN A 9 -24.12 11.49 -3.78
C GLN A 9 -22.87 11.14 -2.96
N ARG A 10 -21.96 12.10 -2.75
CA ARG A 10 -20.75 11.90 -1.93
C ARG A 10 -21.09 11.63 -0.46
N GLU A 11 -22.04 12.37 0.11
CA GLU A 11 -22.53 12.15 1.48
C GLU A 11 -23.18 10.78 1.64
N GLY A 12 -24.02 10.37 0.68
CA GLY A 12 -24.65 9.04 0.68
C GLY A 12 -23.62 7.91 0.59
N TYR A 13 -22.62 8.04 -0.28
CA TYR A 13 -21.52 7.08 -0.40
C TYR A 13 -20.69 7.00 0.89
N ALA A 14 -20.32 8.13 1.48
CA ALA A 14 -19.57 8.17 2.75
C ALA A 14 -20.36 7.55 3.91
N ALA A 15 -21.68 7.80 3.99
CA ALA A 15 -22.55 7.19 4.97
C ALA A 15 -22.65 5.66 4.80
N ALA A 16 -22.75 5.18 3.55
CA ALA A 16 -22.78 3.75 3.26
C ALA A 16 -21.49 3.05 3.68
N LEU A 17 -20.32 3.64 3.37
CA LEU A 17 -19.02 3.14 3.80
C LEU A 17 -18.88 3.15 5.33
N THR A 18 -19.38 4.19 6.00
CA THR A 18 -19.39 4.26 7.47
C THR A 18 -20.21 3.11 8.05
N GLY A 19 -21.37 2.82 7.47
CA GLY A 19 -22.20 1.67 7.83
C GLY A 19 -21.52 0.33 7.59
N LEU A 20 -20.80 0.18 6.48
CA LEU A 20 -19.97 -1.00 6.18
C LEU A 20 -18.91 -1.19 7.28
N TRP A 21 -18.14 -0.16 7.60
CA TRP A 21 -17.07 -0.25 8.58
C TRP A 21 -17.55 -0.56 9.98
N LYS A 22 -18.69 0.01 10.40
CA LYS A 22 -19.30 -0.29 11.70
C LYS A 22 -19.63 -1.78 11.86
N ARG A 23 -19.98 -2.46 10.76
CA ARG A 23 -20.27 -3.90 10.77
C ARG A 23 -19.01 -4.76 10.68
N LEU A 24 -18.03 -4.32 9.90
CA LEU A 24 -16.84 -5.10 9.60
C LEU A 24 -15.71 -4.96 10.64
N SER A 25 -15.69 -3.87 11.43
CA SER A 25 -14.57 -3.56 12.32
C SER A 25 -14.26 -4.67 13.32
N TRP A 26 -15.29 -5.28 13.92
CA TRP A 26 -15.10 -6.39 14.84
C TRP A 26 -14.45 -7.58 14.16
N ALA A 27 -14.97 -7.98 12.99
CA ALA A 27 -14.44 -9.15 12.28
C ALA A 27 -12.98 -8.95 11.84
N LEU A 28 -12.61 -7.75 11.40
CA LEU A 28 -11.22 -7.44 11.08
C LEU A 28 -10.31 -7.49 12.32
N THR A 29 -10.77 -6.98 13.47
CA THR A 29 -10.00 -7.05 14.71
C THR A 29 -9.78 -8.51 15.15
N GLU A 30 -10.81 -9.36 15.08
CA GLU A 30 -10.68 -10.78 15.40
C GLU A 30 -9.73 -11.49 14.43
N LEU A 31 -9.87 -11.25 13.13
CA LEU A 31 -8.97 -11.82 12.12
C LEU A 31 -7.51 -11.37 12.31
N GLU A 32 -7.29 -10.08 12.62
CA GLU A 32 -5.97 -9.54 12.92
C GLU A 32 -5.40 -10.13 14.22
N SER A 33 -6.23 -10.45 15.21
CA SER A 33 -5.81 -11.14 16.44
C SER A 33 -5.33 -12.57 16.14
N ILE A 34 -6.18 -13.36 15.47
CA ILE A 34 -5.86 -14.76 15.10
C ILE A 34 -4.61 -14.79 14.22
N ALA A 35 -4.55 -13.93 13.21
CA ALA A 35 -3.38 -13.84 12.34
C ALA A 35 -2.15 -13.32 13.10
N GLY A 36 -2.31 -12.52 14.15
CA GLY A 36 -1.22 -11.92 14.92
C GLY A 36 -0.54 -12.88 15.90
N ASP A 37 -1.24 -13.94 16.33
CA ASP A 37 -0.73 -14.93 17.27
C ASP A 37 -0.68 -16.33 16.63
N PRO A 38 0.50 -16.79 16.16
CA PRO A 38 0.65 -18.13 15.61
C PRO A 38 0.23 -19.24 16.59
N ALA A 39 0.30 -18.97 17.90
CA ALA A 39 -0.09 -19.97 18.90
C ALA A 39 -1.60 -20.26 18.89
N GLU A 40 -2.43 -19.30 18.48
CA GLU A 40 -3.88 -19.51 18.33
C GLU A 40 -4.19 -20.60 17.29
N LEU A 41 -3.36 -20.78 16.26
CA LEU A 41 -3.59 -21.81 15.24
C LEU A 41 -3.45 -23.24 15.77
N PHE A 42 -2.85 -23.45 16.94
CA PHE A 42 -2.78 -24.77 17.58
C PHE A 42 -4.02 -25.12 18.41
N ASP A 43 -4.89 -24.14 18.68
CA ASP A 43 -6.24 -24.35 19.22
C ASP A 43 -7.24 -24.43 18.05
N GLU A 44 -7.08 -25.47 17.23
CA GLU A 44 -7.73 -25.61 15.92
C GLU A 44 -9.26 -25.54 16.02
N ASP A 45 -9.85 -26.24 16.98
CA ASP A 45 -11.30 -26.29 17.18
C ASP A 45 -11.87 -24.89 17.47
N SER A 46 -11.23 -24.15 18.37
CA SER A 46 -11.61 -22.78 18.74
C SER A 46 -11.52 -21.79 17.58
N VAL A 47 -10.49 -21.92 16.74
CA VAL A 47 -10.33 -21.08 15.55
C VAL A 47 -11.35 -21.46 14.48
N LEU A 48 -11.54 -22.75 14.20
CA LEU A 48 -12.47 -23.26 13.20
C LEU A 48 -13.94 -22.95 13.52
N GLU A 49 -14.31 -22.83 14.80
CA GLU A 49 -15.64 -22.35 15.20
C GLU A 49 -15.87 -20.86 14.84
N ARG A 50 -14.82 -20.04 14.91
CA ARG A 50 -14.90 -18.58 14.68
C ARG A 50 -14.79 -18.20 13.20
N LEU A 51 -13.86 -18.81 12.46
CA LEU A 51 -13.51 -18.43 11.08
C LEU A 51 -14.69 -18.32 10.11
N PRO A 52 -15.69 -19.23 10.09
CA PRO A 52 -16.82 -19.14 9.17
C PRO A 52 -17.62 -17.84 9.32
N SER A 53 -17.84 -17.39 10.57
CA SER A 53 -18.57 -16.15 10.84
C SER A 53 -17.80 -14.92 10.36
N LEU A 54 -16.47 -14.93 10.53
CA LEU A 54 -15.56 -13.86 10.11
C LEU A 54 -15.44 -13.80 8.58
N GLN A 55 -15.35 -14.96 7.92
CA GLN A 55 -15.36 -15.07 6.47
C GLN A 55 -16.68 -14.56 5.87
N TYR A 56 -17.81 -14.91 6.49
CA TYR A 56 -19.11 -14.40 6.07
C TYR A 56 -19.20 -12.87 6.22
N ALA A 57 -18.65 -12.30 7.30
CA ALA A 57 -18.60 -10.85 7.47
C ALA A 57 -17.79 -10.15 6.36
N LEU A 58 -16.66 -10.73 5.94
CA LEU A 58 -15.87 -10.24 4.80
C LEU A 58 -16.64 -10.36 3.48
N HIS A 59 -17.30 -11.50 3.25
CA HIS A 59 -18.13 -11.69 2.06
C HIS A 59 -19.26 -10.67 1.99
N ALA A 60 -20.03 -10.51 3.05
CA ALA A 60 -21.12 -9.53 3.12
C ALA A 60 -20.61 -8.09 2.92
N ALA A 61 -19.43 -7.76 3.46
CA ALA A 61 -18.82 -6.45 3.22
C ALA A 61 -18.36 -6.27 1.76
N SER A 62 -17.83 -7.31 1.12
CA SER A 62 -17.44 -7.29 -0.29
C SER A 62 -18.66 -7.10 -1.20
N GLU A 63 -19.75 -7.83 -0.97
CA GLU A 63 -21.02 -7.67 -1.70
C GLU A 63 -21.60 -6.26 -1.54
N LEU A 64 -21.59 -5.75 -0.30
CA LEU A 64 -22.02 -4.38 -0.03
C LEU A 64 -21.14 -3.36 -0.76
N ALA A 65 -19.82 -3.55 -0.79
CA ALA A 65 -18.92 -2.68 -1.53
C ALA A 65 -19.25 -2.71 -3.04
N LEU A 66 -19.37 -3.88 -3.64
CA LEU A 66 -19.71 -4.05 -5.06
C LEU A 66 -21.07 -3.42 -5.44
N GLY A 67 -22.02 -3.39 -4.50
CA GLY A 67 -23.32 -2.76 -4.69
C GLY A 67 -23.32 -1.22 -4.62
N LEU A 68 -22.24 -0.60 -4.15
CA LEU A 68 -22.14 0.86 -4.08
C LEU A 68 -21.65 1.44 -5.39
N ARG A 69 -22.19 2.62 -5.73
CA ARG A 69 -21.67 3.45 -6.82
C ARG A 69 -20.74 4.51 -6.24
N PRO A 70 -19.42 4.42 -6.46
CA PRO A 70 -18.50 5.45 -6.01
C PRO A 70 -18.74 6.78 -6.78
N PRO A 71 -18.55 7.94 -6.13
CA PRO A 71 -18.55 9.23 -6.80
C PRO A 71 -17.30 9.39 -7.68
N ALA A 72 -17.36 10.35 -8.61
CA ALA A 72 -16.23 10.69 -9.47
C ALA A 72 -14.95 11.01 -8.68
N GLY A 73 -13.85 10.35 -9.05
CA GLY A 73 -12.53 10.45 -8.41
C GLY A 73 -12.28 9.41 -7.31
N ALA A 74 -13.26 8.58 -6.97
CA ALA A 74 -13.13 7.52 -5.95
C ALA A 74 -13.25 6.10 -6.52
N GLU A 75 -13.44 5.95 -7.83
CA GLU A 75 -13.72 4.67 -8.49
C GLU A 75 -12.59 3.66 -8.30
N ILE A 76 -11.34 4.09 -8.49
CA ILE A 76 -10.17 3.22 -8.34
C ILE A 76 -10.03 2.78 -6.88
N ALA A 77 -10.04 3.72 -5.93
CA ALA A 77 -9.94 3.40 -4.51
C ALA A 77 -11.08 2.48 -4.04
N HIS A 78 -12.29 2.66 -4.59
CA HIS A 78 -13.44 1.81 -4.31
C HIS A 78 -13.27 0.40 -4.88
N ALA A 79 -12.79 0.28 -6.13
CA ALA A 79 -12.49 -1.01 -6.75
C ALA A 79 -11.38 -1.76 -5.98
N GLU A 80 -10.33 -1.05 -5.55
CA GLU A 80 -9.28 -1.60 -4.67
C GLU A 80 -9.85 -2.13 -3.35
N LEU A 81 -10.80 -1.41 -2.74
CA LEU A 81 -11.47 -1.87 -1.52
C LEU A 81 -12.27 -3.15 -1.75
N ALA A 82 -13.08 -3.21 -2.82
CA ALA A 82 -13.85 -4.41 -3.14
C ALA A 82 -12.94 -5.62 -3.37
N ALA A 83 -11.85 -5.43 -4.12
CA ALA A 83 -10.84 -6.46 -4.39
C ALA A 83 -10.09 -6.88 -3.11
N ALA A 84 -9.73 -5.94 -2.24
CA ALA A 84 -9.06 -6.27 -0.98
C ALA A 84 -9.95 -7.08 -0.04
N LEU A 85 -11.25 -6.76 0.04
CA LEU A 85 -12.22 -7.52 0.83
C LEU A 85 -12.39 -8.95 0.32
N ALA A 86 -12.50 -9.12 -1.00
CA ALA A 86 -12.55 -10.46 -1.62
C ALA A 86 -11.25 -11.24 -1.35
N GLY A 87 -10.09 -10.61 -1.54
CA GLY A 87 -8.80 -11.25 -1.28
C GLY A 87 -8.59 -11.63 0.18
N ALA A 88 -9.09 -10.83 1.14
CA ALA A 88 -9.07 -11.20 2.55
C ALA A 88 -10.02 -12.38 2.83
N ARG A 89 -11.22 -12.40 2.24
CA ARG A 89 -12.16 -13.52 2.36
C ARG A 89 -11.54 -14.82 1.86
N ASP A 90 -10.88 -14.77 0.71
CA ASP A 90 -10.30 -15.95 0.06
C ASP A 90 -9.09 -16.46 0.84
N ALA A 91 -8.21 -15.57 1.33
CA ALA A 91 -7.11 -15.96 2.21
C ALA A 91 -7.60 -16.54 3.55
N THR A 92 -8.68 -15.99 4.13
CA THR A 92 -9.31 -16.59 5.31
C THR A 92 -9.90 -17.97 5.01
N ALA A 93 -10.45 -18.18 3.81
CA ALA A 93 -10.96 -19.48 3.38
C ALA A 93 -9.84 -20.52 3.30
N GLU A 94 -8.71 -20.13 2.70
CA GLU A 94 -7.54 -20.99 2.54
C GLU A 94 -6.94 -21.39 3.90
N ILE A 95 -6.84 -20.45 4.85
CA ILE A 95 -6.44 -20.75 6.23
C ILE A 95 -7.40 -21.75 6.88
N ALA A 96 -8.71 -21.55 6.76
CA ALA A 96 -9.69 -22.46 7.34
C ALA A 96 -9.59 -23.87 6.73
N GLU A 97 -9.43 -23.97 5.41
CA GLU A 97 -9.29 -25.24 4.70
C GLU A 97 -8.01 -25.98 5.11
N VAL A 98 -6.87 -25.29 5.15
CA VAL A 98 -5.59 -25.89 5.54
C VAL A 98 -5.60 -26.27 7.01
N LEU A 99 -6.16 -25.44 7.88
CA LEU A 99 -6.32 -25.74 9.30
C LEU A 99 -7.18 -27.00 9.52
N GLN A 100 -8.30 -27.11 8.80
CA GLN A 100 -9.22 -28.24 8.91
C GLN A 100 -8.60 -29.59 8.48
N HIS A 101 -7.70 -29.60 7.50
CA HIS A 101 -7.17 -30.84 6.92
C HIS A 101 -5.71 -31.12 7.25
N GLY A 102 -4.92 -30.09 7.58
CA GLY A 102 -3.48 -30.16 7.83
C GLY A 102 -3.05 -29.61 9.19
N GLY A 103 -3.98 -29.02 9.95
CA GLY A 103 -3.73 -28.48 11.29
C GLY A 103 -2.88 -27.21 11.31
N GLY A 104 -2.59 -26.73 12.53
CA GLY A 104 -1.91 -25.46 12.76
C GLY A 104 -0.51 -25.38 12.11
N ILE A 105 0.24 -26.49 12.11
CA ILE A 105 1.57 -26.58 11.49
C ILE A 105 1.51 -26.36 9.97
N ALA A 106 0.47 -26.85 9.30
CA ALA A 106 0.31 -26.66 7.86
C ALA A 106 -0.20 -25.25 7.52
N ALA A 107 -0.96 -24.62 8.42
CA ALA A 107 -1.51 -23.28 8.25
C ALA A 107 -0.51 -22.16 8.57
N GLU A 108 0.45 -22.38 9.48
CA GLU A 108 1.45 -21.39 9.89
C GLU A 108 2.22 -20.74 8.72
N PRO A 109 2.67 -21.48 7.68
CA PRO A 109 3.34 -20.90 6.52
C PRO A 109 2.50 -19.91 5.72
N LEU A 110 1.17 -19.94 5.82
CA LEU A 110 0.24 -19.05 5.12
C LEU A 110 -0.07 -17.75 5.88
N LEU A 111 0.40 -17.64 7.14
CA LEU A 111 0.21 -16.45 7.95
C LEU A 111 0.70 -15.15 7.27
N PRO A 112 1.87 -15.11 6.58
CA PRO A 112 2.33 -13.90 5.90
C PRO A 112 1.36 -13.41 4.81
N GLU A 113 0.86 -14.31 3.97
CA GLU A 113 -0.08 -14.04 2.90
C GLU A 113 -1.42 -13.56 3.46
N TRP A 114 -1.90 -14.23 4.50
CA TRP A 114 -3.15 -13.87 5.18
C TRP A 114 -3.06 -12.48 5.84
N ARG A 115 -2.00 -12.21 6.61
CA ARG A 115 -1.71 -10.89 7.18
C ARG A 115 -1.61 -9.82 6.10
N GLY A 116 -0.96 -10.14 4.97
CA GLY A 116 -0.87 -9.26 3.81
C GLY A 116 -2.24 -8.92 3.22
N ALA A 117 -3.16 -9.88 3.16
CA ALA A 117 -4.53 -9.66 2.69
C ALA A 117 -5.32 -8.74 3.64
N LEU A 118 -5.23 -8.96 4.95
CA LEU A 118 -5.85 -8.10 5.96
C LEU A 118 -5.27 -6.67 5.92
N PHE A 119 -3.96 -6.54 5.77
CA PHE A 119 -3.30 -5.24 5.61
C PHE A 119 -3.80 -4.49 4.37
N ARG A 120 -3.99 -5.18 3.23
CA ARG A 120 -4.55 -4.56 2.01
C ARG A 120 -5.95 -3.99 2.24
N VAL A 121 -6.80 -4.64 3.04
CA VAL A 121 -8.12 -4.09 3.41
C VAL A 121 -7.96 -2.77 4.18
N ARG A 122 -7.05 -2.73 5.16
CA ARG A 122 -6.76 -1.52 5.93
C ARG A 122 -6.20 -0.40 5.05
N LEU A 123 -5.30 -0.73 4.12
CA LEU A 123 -4.75 0.24 3.16
C LEU A 123 -5.83 0.78 2.23
N ALA A 124 -6.67 -0.09 1.67
CA ALA A 124 -7.77 0.31 0.79
C ALA A 124 -8.79 1.20 1.54
N ARG A 125 -9.10 0.89 2.80
CA ARG A 125 -9.92 1.75 3.66
C ARG A 125 -9.36 3.17 3.77
N LEU A 126 -8.06 3.31 3.99
CA LEU A 126 -7.40 4.62 4.10
C LEU A 126 -7.46 5.39 2.77
N ARG A 127 -7.26 4.70 1.65
CA ARG A 127 -7.34 5.30 0.31
C ARG A 127 -8.76 5.78 -0.04
N VAL A 128 -9.78 5.04 0.40
CA VAL A 128 -11.18 5.45 0.22
C VAL A 128 -11.55 6.64 1.14
N ALA A 129 -11.03 6.68 2.37
CA ALA A 129 -11.29 7.77 3.31
C ALA A 129 -10.57 9.07 2.92
N THR A 130 -9.42 8.96 2.28
CA THR A 130 -8.61 10.07 1.77
C THR A 130 -8.32 9.81 0.30
N PRO A 131 -9.28 10.08 -0.61
CA PRO A 131 -9.05 9.97 -2.03
C PRO A 131 -7.93 10.94 -2.40
N LYS A 132 -6.72 10.41 -2.61
CA LYS A 132 -5.66 11.23 -3.19
C LYS A 132 -6.16 11.60 -4.58
N PRO A 133 -6.26 12.89 -4.94
CA PRO A 133 -6.52 13.23 -6.32
C PRO A 133 -5.45 12.53 -7.14
N LEU A 134 -5.85 11.68 -8.08
CA LEU A 134 -4.91 11.16 -9.05
C LEU A 134 -4.22 12.40 -9.64
N PRO A 135 -2.89 12.49 -9.59
CA PRO A 135 -2.21 13.42 -10.48
C PRO A 135 -2.79 13.15 -11.86
N ALA A 136 -3.28 14.17 -12.56
CA ALA A 136 -3.85 14.06 -13.91
C ALA A 136 -2.82 13.56 -14.96
N GLU A 137 -1.67 13.07 -14.49
CA GLU A 137 -0.40 12.89 -15.18
C GLU A 137 -0.03 11.42 -15.37
N LEU A 138 -0.88 10.47 -14.97
CA LEU A 138 -0.71 9.06 -15.39
C LEU A 138 -0.99 8.84 -16.89
N ALA A 139 -1.26 9.91 -17.65
CA ALA A 139 -1.34 9.89 -19.11
C ALA A 139 -0.02 10.22 -19.82
N ALA A 140 1.03 10.60 -19.09
CA ALA A 140 2.36 10.79 -19.66
C ALA A 140 3.37 9.97 -18.86
N GLU A 141 3.88 8.89 -19.45
CA GLU A 141 5.17 8.37 -19.00
C GLU A 141 6.16 9.56 -19.03
N PRO A 142 6.86 9.87 -17.92
CA PRO A 142 7.91 10.87 -17.98
C PRO A 142 8.90 10.42 -19.05
N GLU A 143 9.11 11.24 -20.08
CA GLU A 143 10.10 10.92 -21.11
C GLU A 143 11.42 10.56 -20.42
N PRO A 144 12.08 9.45 -20.83
CA PRO A 144 13.33 9.06 -20.22
C PRO A 144 14.30 10.24 -20.29
N PRO A 145 15.00 10.58 -19.18
CA PRO A 145 15.95 11.69 -19.19
C PRO A 145 16.91 11.48 -20.35
N ALA A 146 17.15 12.55 -21.13
CA ALA A 146 18.01 12.47 -22.29
C ALA A 146 19.34 11.81 -21.90
N ARG A 147 19.74 10.76 -22.63
CA ARG A 147 20.89 9.90 -22.30
C ARG A 147 22.19 10.67 -22.00
N GLY A 148 22.30 11.91 -22.50
CA GLY A 148 23.40 12.85 -22.22
C GLY A 148 23.47 13.36 -20.79
N ASP A 149 22.34 13.59 -20.11
CA ASP A 149 22.30 14.19 -18.78
C ASP A 149 22.78 13.21 -17.71
N ALA A 150 22.41 11.93 -17.84
CA ALA A 150 22.87 10.86 -16.95
C ALA A 150 24.39 10.60 -17.11
N LEU A 151 24.90 10.65 -18.35
CA LEU A 151 26.33 10.52 -18.62
C LEU A 151 27.13 11.69 -18.05
N ALA A 152 26.64 12.92 -18.25
CA ALA A 152 27.27 14.13 -17.70
C ALA A 152 27.31 14.09 -16.17
N ALA A 153 26.20 13.73 -15.51
CA ALA A 153 26.13 13.61 -14.05
C ALA A 153 27.09 12.53 -13.51
N THR A 154 27.19 11.39 -14.19
CA THR A 154 28.10 10.30 -13.79
C THR A 154 29.57 10.72 -13.90
N VAL A 155 29.95 11.38 -15.00
CA VAL A 155 31.31 11.89 -15.20
C VAL A 155 31.65 12.97 -14.18
N LEU A 156 30.72 13.88 -13.87
CA LEU A 156 30.92 14.91 -12.84
C LEU A 156 31.12 14.28 -11.45
N ALA A 157 30.30 13.29 -11.10
CA ALA A 157 30.37 12.63 -9.79
C ALA A 157 31.70 11.87 -9.60
N LEU A 158 32.13 11.12 -10.63
CA LEU A 158 33.38 10.37 -10.58
C LEU A 158 34.61 11.29 -10.57
N SER A 159 34.60 12.34 -11.39
CA SER A 159 35.71 13.32 -11.40
C SER A 159 35.79 14.09 -10.08
N GLY A 160 34.66 14.54 -9.53
CA GLY A 160 34.58 15.20 -8.23
C GLY A 160 35.10 14.33 -7.08
N ALA A 161 34.68 13.05 -7.03
CA ALA A 161 35.15 12.10 -6.02
C ALA A 161 36.66 11.83 -6.12
N THR A 162 37.19 11.73 -7.35
CA THR A 162 38.63 11.49 -7.57
C THR A 162 39.48 12.70 -7.14
N VAL A 163 39.06 13.91 -7.52
CA VAL A 163 39.74 15.16 -7.12
C VAL A 163 39.68 15.38 -5.62
N PHE A 164 38.55 15.07 -4.98
CA PHE A 164 38.40 15.11 -3.54
C PHE A 164 39.37 14.17 -2.83
N ALA A 165 39.40 12.89 -3.22
CA ALA A 165 40.27 11.88 -2.61
C ALA A 165 41.74 12.26 -2.76
N ALA A 166 42.18 12.65 -3.97
CA ALA A 166 43.56 13.06 -4.23
C ALA A 166 43.95 14.31 -3.42
N GLY A 167 43.09 15.32 -3.37
CA GLY A 167 43.32 16.55 -2.61
C GLY A 167 43.41 16.33 -1.10
N ALA A 168 42.59 15.41 -0.55
CA ALA A 168 42.63 15.03 0.85
C ALA A 168 43.95 14.34 1.23
N THR A 169 44.48 13.42 0.40
CA THR A 169 45.78 12.78 0.63
C THR A 169 46.95 13.75 0.65
N LEU A 170 46.87 14.85 -0.11
CA LEU A 170 47.94 15.85 -0.22
C LEU A 170 47.78 17.01 0.77
N GLN A 171 46.77 16.99 1.65
CA GLN A 171 46.43 18.05 2.61
C GLN A 171 46.22 19.44 1.98
N LEU A 172 45.85 19.49 0.70
CA LEU A 172 45.61 20.74 -0.03
C LEU A 172 44.15 21.16 0.12
N TRP A 173 43.88 21.97 1.15
CA TRP A 173 42.53 22.36 1.53
C TRP A 173 41.68 23.06 0.44
N PRO A 174 42.23 23.76 -0.59
CA PRO A 174 41.40 24.30 -1.66
C PRO A 174 40.93 23.23 -2.66
N VAL A 175 41.69 22.14 -2.80
CA VAL A 175 41.51 21.13 -3.85
C VAL A 175 40.38 20.17 -3.51
N TRP A 176 40.32 19.66 -2.28
CA TRP A 176 39.20 18.84 -1.84
C TRP A 176 37.87 19.63 -1.76
N ALA A 177 37.90 20.93 -1.40
CA ALA A 177 36.71 21.80 -1.44
C ALA A 177 36.14 21.97 -2.87
N LEU A 178 37.02 22.12 -3.87
CA LEU A 178 36.64 22.15 -5.28
C LEU A 178 36.03 20.80 -5.73
N GLY A 179 36.62 19.68 -5.30
CA GLY A 179 36.08 18.34 -5.56
C GLY A 179 34.67 18.12 -5.00
N LEU A 180 34.41 18.65 -3.80
CA LEU A 180 33.10 18.56 -3.15
C LEU A 180 32.04 19.41 -3.88
N ALA A 181 32.41 20.59 -4.37
CA ALA A 181 31.53 21.44 -5.19
C ALA A 181 31.20 20.81 -6.55
N LEU A 182 32.17 20.14 -7.20
CA LEU A 182 31.95 19.38 -8.43
C LEU A 182 31.04 18.17 -8.22
N PHE A 183 31.23 17.45 -7.11
CA PHE A 183 30.34 16.35 -6.74
C PHE A 183 28.90 16.83 -6.48
N ALA A 184 28.73 17.91 -5.72
CA ALA A 184 27.42 18.47 -5.40
C ALA A 184 26.70 19.03 -6.64
N SER A 185 27.42 19.60 -7.61
CA SER A 185 26.83 20.08 -8.86
C SER A 185 26.33 18.93 -9.75
N GLY A 186 26.92 17.74 -9.68
CA GLY A 186 26.38 16.54 -10.33
C GLY A 186 24.98 16.16 -9.82
N LEU A 187 24.71 16.36 -8.53
CA LEU A 187 23.39 16.12 -7.93
C LEU A 187 22.34 17.16 -8.36
N LEU A 188 22.77 18.40 -8.63
CA LEU A 188 21.87 19.45 -9.13
C LEU A 188 21.48 19.24 -10.60
N VAL A 189 22.40 18.71 -11.41
CA VAL A 189 22.13 18.37 -12.82
C VAL A 189 21.14 17.20 -12.92
N TYR A 190 21.16 16.26 -11.98
CA TYR A 190 20.21 15.14 -11.93
C TYR A 190 18.92 15.44 -11.15
N SER A 191 18.63 16.70 -10.80
CA SER A 191 17.40 17.01 -10.06
C SER A 191 16.17 16.72 -10.92
N PRO A 192 15.32 15.72 -10.58
CA PRO A 192 14.04 15.58 -11.24
C PRO A 192 13.23 16.83 -10.89
N ARG A 193 12.86 17.62 -11.91
CA ARG A 193 11.96 18.75 -11.69
C ARG A 193 10.66 18.21 -11.06
N PRO A 194 10.12 18.86 -10.02
CA PRO A 194 8.88 18.43 -9.37
C PRO A 194 7.68 18.54 -10.30
#